data_AF-K2AIF4-F1
#
_entry.id   AF-K2AIF4-F1
#
_cell.length_a   1.000
_cell.length_b   1.000
_cell.length_c   1.000
_cell.angle_alpha   90.00
_cell.angle_beta   90.00
_cell.angle_gamma   90.00
#
_symmetry.space_group_name_H-M   'P 1'
#
loop_
_entity.id
_entity.type
_entity.pdbx_description
1 polymer ?
#
loop_
_entity_poly.entity_id
_entity_poly.type
_entity_poly.pdbx_seq_one_letter_code
_entity_poly.pdbx_strand_id
1 'polypeptide(L)'
;MNEFVPNNEQELKKDVLEKIRSLINQSPEKMAQELIRSPETTWLSCFNTRLFIISLTLDSDKELGINEKNQIEKKLNELSKKVRMVDKKYFDNKITELPDEIKNELLNDLINLLD
;
A
#
# COMPACT_ATOMS: atom_id res chain seq x y z
N MET A 1 -40.51 13.28 18.53
CA MET A 1 -39.99 12.36 17.50
C MET A 1 -38.50 12.65 17.42
N ASN A 2 -37.66 11.72 17.86
CA ASN A 2 -36.21 11.85 17.70
C ASN A 2 -35.89 11.44 16.27
N GLU A 3 -35.55 12.41 15.43
CA GLU A 3 -34.99 12.12 14.10
C GLU A 3 -33.62 11.48 14.32
N PHE A 4 -33.56 10.19 14.05
CA PHE A 4 -32.31 9.45 13.94
C PHE A 4 -31.66 9.89 12.62
N VAL A 5 -30.79 10.90 12.69
CA VAL A 5 -29.98 11.33 11.54
C VAL A 5 -29.00 10.19 11.25
N PRO A 6 -29.03 9.58 10.05
CA PRO A 6 -28.23 8.39 9.79
C PRO A 6 -26.75 8.75 9.71
N ASN A 7 -25.98 7.81 10.23
CA ASN A 7 -24.54 7.80 10.52
C ASN A 7 -23.66 7.72 9.24
N ASN A 8 -24.13 8.32 8.13
CA ASN A 8 -23.61 8.04 6.79
C ASN A 8 -22.13 8.42 6.61
N GLU A 9 -21.66 9.52 7.21
CA GLU A 9 -20.25 9.93 7.10
C GLU A 9 -19.30 8.99 7.87
N GLN A 10 -19.72 8.42 9.00
CA GLN A 10 -18.92 7.44 9.72
C GLN A 10 -18.88 6.09 9.00
N GLU A 11 -19.99 5.69 8.36
CA GLU A 11 -20.06 4.48 7.54
C GLU A 11 -19.21 4.58 6.26
N LEU A 12 -19.18 5.76 5.62
CA LEU A 12 -18.33 6.02 4.43
C LEU A 12 -16.83 6.05 4.75
N LYS A 13 -16.42 6.70 5.86
CA LYS A 13 -15.01 6.70 6.32
C LYS A 13 -14.48 5.29 6.61
N LYS A 14 -15.33 4.44 7.19
CA LYS A 14 -15.01 3.04 7.45
C LYS A 14 -14.76 2.27 6.15
N ASP A 15 -15.46 2.59 5.08
CA ASP A 15 -15.37 1.88 3.80
C ASP A 15 -14.00 2.02 3.13
N VAL A 16 -13.36 3.20 3.17
CA VAL A 16 -12.06 3.40 2.52
C VAL A 16 -10.89 2.81 3.29
N LEU A 17 -10.87 2.98 4.61
CA LEU A 17 -9.83 2.35 5.43
C LEU A 17 -9.91 0.81 5.37
N GLU A 18 -11.12 0.25 5.32
CA GLU A 18 -11.31 -1.19 5.11
C GLU A 18 -10.89 -1.63 3.70
N LYS A 19 -11.15 -0.84 2.65
CA LYS A 19 -10.62 -1.10 1.31
C LYS A 19 -9.10 -1.09 1.29
N ILE A 20 -8.45 -0.10 1.90
CA ILE A 20 -6.98 -0.03 1.98
C ILE A 20 -6.44 -1.23 2.76
N ARG A 21 -7.05 -1.57 3.90
CA ARG A 21 -6.68 -2.76 4.71
C ARG A 21 -6.81 -4.05 3.90
N SER A 22 -7.88 -4.18 3.12
CA SER A 22 -8.09 -5.31 2.21
C SER A 22 -7.02 -5.36 1.10
N LEU A 23 -6.69 -4.22 0.49
CA LEU A 23 -5.63 -4.11 -0.52
C LEU A 23 -4.25 -4.49 0.04
N ILE A 24 -3.95 -4.09 1.28
CA ILE A 24 -2.72 -4.46 2.00
C ILE A 24 -2.68 -5.98 2.21
N ASN A 25 -3.73 -6.55 2.80
CA ASN A 25 -3.80 -7.99 3.11
C ASN A 25 -3.70 -8.89 1.87
N GLN A 26 -4.23 -8.44 0.73
CA GLN A 26 -4.15 -9.17 -0.53
C GLN A 26 -2.82 -8.97 -1.27
N SER A 27 -1.97 -8.03 -0.85
CA SER A 27 -0.76 -7.65 -1.60
C SER A 27 0.20 -8.83 -1.81
N PRO A 28 0.56 -9.66 -0.80
CA PRO A 28 1.48 -10.78 -1.01
C PRO A 28 0.99 -11.75 -2.10
N GLU A 29 -0.29 -12.14 -2.05
CA GLU A 29 -0.87 -13.08 -3.01
C GLU A 29 -0.94 -12.46 -4.42
N LYS A 30 -1.38 -11.21 -4.53
CA LYS A 30 -1.46 -10.50 -5.82
C LYS A 30 -0.09 -10.32 -6.47
N MET A 31 0.92 -9.98 -5.68
CA MET A 31 2.29 -9.86 -6.17
C MET A 31 2.81 -11.22 -6.65
N ALA A 32 2.55 -12.32 -5.92
CA ALA A 32 2.94 -13.66 -6.36
C ALA A 32 2.28 -14.04 -7.69
N GLN A 33 0.98 -13.75 -7.86
CA GLN A 33 0.26 -13.97 -9.11
C GLN A 33 0.84 -13.15 -10.28
N GLU A 34 1.17 -11.89 -10.05
CA GLU A 34 1.76 -11.01 -11.06
C GLU A 34 3.15 -11.47 -11.51
N LEU A 35 3.99 -11.91 -10.58
CA LEU A 35 5.33 -12.46 -10.86
C LEU A 35 5.25 -13.73 -11.69
N ILE A 36 4.29 -14.62 -11.40
CA ILE A 36 4.07 -15.85 -12.19
C ILE A 36 3.60 -15.50 -13.61
N ARG A 37 2.74 -14.49 -13.75
CA ARG A 37 2.13 -14.13 -15.04
C ARG A 37 3.07 -13.39 -15.98
N SER A 38 4.06 -12.66 -15.44
CA SER A 38 4.92 -11.77 -16.21
C SER A 38 6.39 -11.95 -15.81
N PRO A 39 7.16 -12.75 -16.57
CA PRO A 39 8.55 -13.06 -16.23
C PRO A 39 9.50 -11.85 -16.29
N GLU A 40 9.10 -10.77 -16.97
CA GLU A 40 9.84 -9.51 -17.03
C GLU A 40 9.59 -8.60 -15.81
N THR A 41 8.60 -8.92 -14.98
CA THR A 41 8.25 -8.09 -13.81
C THR A 41 9.10 -8.47 -12.61
N THR A 42 9.68 -7.47 -11.95
CA THR A 42 10.44 -7.68 -10.71
C THR A 42 9.55 -7.62 -9.48
N TRP A 43 9.98 -8.24 -8.38
CA TRP A 43 9.27 -8.17 -7.10
C TRP A 43 9.02 -6.72 -6.64
N LEU A 44 10.01 -5.83 -6.80
CA LEU A 44 9.87 -4.40 -6.48
C LEU A 44 8.87 -3.69 -7.41
N SER A 45 8.77 -4.09 -8.68
CA SER A 45 7.78 -3.54 -9.61
C SER A 45 6.34 -3.94 -9.20
N CYS A 46 6.15 -5.19 -8.79
CA CYS A 46 4.87 -5.64 -8.21
C CYS A 46 4.55 -4.86 -6.92
N PHE A 47 5.52 -4.70 -6.03
CA PHE A 47 5.34 -3.95 -4.79
C PHE A 47 4.97 -2.48 -5.05
N ASN A 48 5.65 -1.81 -5.99
CA ASN A 48 5.31 -0.44 -6.39
C ASN A 48 3.89 -0.33 -6.96
N THR A 49 3.45 -1.32 -7.73
CA THR A 49 2.06 -1.39 -8.21
C THR A 49 1.07 -1.44 -7.04
N ARG A 50 1.38 -2.19 -5.97
CA ARG A 50 0.55 -2.21 -4.76
C ARG A 50 0.49 -0.85 -4.07
N LEU A 51 1.62 -0.19 -3.88
CA LEU A 51 1.67 1.17 -3.32
C LEU A 51 0.85 2.16 -4.14
N PHE A 52 0.96 2.08 -5.48
CA PHE A 52 0.21 2.94 -6.38
C PHE A 52 -1.30 2.74 -6.25
N ILE A 53 -1.78 1.50 -6.23
CA ILE A 53 -3.22 1.20 -6.07
C ILE A 53 -3.74 1.70 -4.72
N ILE A 54 -2.96 1.55 -3.65
CA ILE A 54 -3.32 2.06 -2.32
C ILE A 54 -3.39 3.59 -2.34
N SER A 55 -2.40 4.27 -2.94
CA SER A 55 -2.41 5.73 -3.09
C SER A 55 -3.64 6.21 -3.86
N LEU A 56 -3.97 5.56 -4.98
CA LEU A 56 -5.17 5.90 -5.76
C LEU A 56 -6.46 5.72 -4.94
N THR A 57 -6.52 4.67 -4.13
CA THR A 57 -7.68 4.41 -3.26
C THR A 57 -7.81 5.49 -2.20
N LEU A 58 -6.69 5.89 -1.58
CA LEU A 58 -6.63 6.99 -0.61
C LEU A 58 -7.00 8.35 -1.24
N ASP A 59 -6.58 8.60 -2.48
CA ASP A 59 -6.85 9.84 -3.20
C ASP A 59 -8.30 9.96 -3.70
N SER A 60 -8.93 8.81 -3.98
CA SER A 60 -10.31 8.76 -4.45
C SER A 60 -11.32 9.19 -3.39
N ASP A 61 -10.91 9.21 -2.12
CA ASP A 61 -11.79 9.49 -1.01
C ASP A 61 -11.78 10.98 -0.61
N LYS A 62 -12.99 11.52 -0.47
CA LYS A 62 -13.21 12.91 -0.08
C LYS A 62 -13.63 13.06 1.38
N GLU A 63 -13.89 11.94 2.05
CA GLU A 63 -14.54 11.87 3.37
C GLU A 63 -13.53 11.62 4.49
N LEU A 64 -12.37 11.03 4.18
CA LEU A 64 -11.28 10.78 5.10
C LEU A 64 -10.77 12.13 5.61
N GLY A 65 -10.72 12.27 6.93
CA GLY A 65 -10.27 13.51 7.55
C GLY A 65 -8.86 13.87 7.08
N ILE A 66 -8.63 15.15 6.77
CA ILE A 66 -7.34 15.63 6.23
C ILE A 66 -6.13 15.17 7.06
N ASN A 67 -6.28 15.10 8.39
CA ASN A 67 -5.20 14.66 9.28
C ASN A 67 -4.87 13.17 9.11
N GLU A 68 -5.89 12.32 9.01
CA GLU A 68 -5.72 10.87 8.83
C GLU A 68 -5.17 10.56 7.44
N LYS A 69 -5.71 11.24 6.41
CA LYS A 69 -5.18 11.16 5.04
C LYS A 69 -3.70 11.52 5.00
N ASN A 70 -3.32 12.66 5.57
CA ASN A 70 -1.92 13.12 5.61
C ASN A 70 -0.99 12.15 6.34
N GLN A 71 -1.47 11.46 7.39
CA GLN A 71 -0.67 10.47 8.11
C GLN A 71 -0.38 9.24 7.23
N ILE A 72 -1.40 8.71 6.56
CA ILE A 72 -1.26 7.56 5.65
C ILE A 72 -0.39 7.95 4.45
N GLU A 73 -0.62 9.12 3.84
CA GLU A 73 0.19 9.64 2.74
C GLU A 73 1.66 9.79 3.13
N LYS A 74 1.94 10.31 4.34
CA LYS A 74 3.31 10.44 4.83
C LYS A 74 3.99 9.08 4.90
N LYS A 75 3.33 8.07 5.48
CA LYS A 75 3.87 6.70 5.57
C LYS A 75 4.04 6.06 4.18
N LEU A 76 3.08 6.22 3.27
CA LEU A 76 3.18 5.76 1.87
C LEU A 76 4.39 6.39 1.17
N ASN A 77 4.62 7.68 1.38
CA ASN A 77 5.75 8.40 0.80
C ASN A 77 7.09 7.93 1.39
N GLU A 78 7.16 7.66 2.69
CA GLU A 78 8.34 7.10 3.34
C GLU A 78 8.64 5.69 2.81
N LEU A 79 7.64 4.83 2.70
CA LEU A 79 7.77 3.49 2.12
C LEU A 79 8.18 3.55 0.65
N SER A 80 7.60 4.44 -0.14
CA SER A 80 7.99 4.65 -1.54
C SER A 80 9.44 5.10 -1.68
N LYS A 81 9.94 5.97 -0.78
CA LYS A 81 11.35 6.36 -0.74
C LYS A 81 12.25 5.17 -0.40
N LYS A 82 11.86 4.36 0.57
CA LYS A 82 12.58 3.14 0.96
C LYS A 82 12.69 2.16 -0.21
N VAL A 83 11.59 1.92 -0.92
CA VAL A 83 11.58 1.07 -2.13
C VAL A 83 12.55 1.59 -3.19
N ARG A 84 12.59 2.91 -3.46
CA ARG A 84 13.55 3.50 -4.41
C ARG A 84 15.01 3.32 -3.97
N MET A 85 15.29 3.41 -2.67
CA MET A 85 16.64 3.18 -2.14
C MET A 85 17.05 1.71 -2.29
N VAL A 86 16.13 0.78 -2.02
CA VAL A 86 16.33 -0.65 -2.23
C VAL A 86 16.57 -0.90 -3.72
N ASP A 87 15.71 -0.41 -4.60
CA ASP A 87 15.83 -0.57 -6.04
C ASP A 87 17.21 -0.11 -6.54
N LYS A 88 17.62 1.11 -6.18
CA LYS A 88 18.96 1.61 -6.50
C LYS A 88 20.07 0.70 -5.98
N LYS A 89 20.02 0.28 -4.71
CA LYS A 89 21.04 -0.57 -4.10
C LYS A 89 21.16 -1.93 -4.81
N TYR A 90 20.06 -2.56 -5.18
CA TYR A 90 20.08 -3.92 -5.74
C TYR A 90 20.26 -3.93 -7.26
N PHE A 91 19.70 -2.94 -7.96
CA PHE A 91 19.91 -2.74 -9.39
C PHE A 91 21.36 -2.37 -9.72
N ASP A 92 21.95 -1.41 -8.99
CA ASP A 92 23.34 -0.99 -9.21
C ASP A 92 24.34 -2.14 -8.96
N ASN A 93 23.99 -3.07 -8.07
CA ASN A 93 24.80 -4.25 -7.74
C ASN A 93 24.50 -5.47 -8.64
N LYS A 94 23.64 -5.35 -9.65
CA LYS A 94 23.21 -6.45 -10.54
C LYS A 94 22.68 -7.68 -9.78
N ILE A 95 22.12 -7.46 -8.60
CA ILE A 95 21.50 -8.53 -7.83
C ILE A 95 20.15 -8.83 -8.49
N THR A 96 20.04 -10.01 -9.09
CA THR A 96 18.86 -10.44 -9.86
C THR A 96 17.66 -10.75 -8.96
N GLU A 97 17.89 -11.07 -7.68
CA GLU A 97 16.83 -11.39 -6.74
C GLU A 97 16.99 -10.65 -5.41
N LEU A 98 15.91 -9.99 -4.98
CA LEU A 98 15.88 -9.29 -3.70
C LEU A 98 15.91 -10.31 -2.54
N PRO A 99 16.75 -10.14 -1.50
CA PRO A 99 16.76 -11.03 -0.33
C PRO A 99 15.40 -11.04 0.38
N ASP A 100 15.02 -12.20 0.91
CA ASP A 100 13.74 -12.38 1.58
C ASP A 100 13.60 -11.51 2.83
N GLU A 101 14.69 -11.19 3.52
CA GLU A 101 14.68 -10.26 4.65
C GLU A 101 14.19 -8.87 4.23
N ILE A 102 14.64 -8.38 3.06
CA ILE A 102 14.21 -7.07 2.55
C ILE A 102 12.77 -7.14 2.05
N LYS A 103 12.37 -8.24 1.39
CA LYS A 103 10.96 -8.46 0.98
C LYS A 103 10.04 -8.40 2.21
N ASN A 104 10.41 -9.10 3.29
CA ASN A 104 9.66 -9.16 4.54
C ASN A 104 9.62 -7.80 5.26
N GLU A 105 10.74 -7.07 5.28
CA GLU A 105 10.79 -5.73 5.84
C GLU A 105 9.82 -4.78 5.15
N LEU A 106 9.82 -4.76 3.81
CA LEU A 106 8.90 -3.93 3.01
C LEU A 106 7.43 -4.34 3.19
N LEU A 107 7.14 -5.64 3.25
CA LEU A 107 5.80 -6.14 3.52
C LEU A 107 5.31 -5.76 4.92
N ASN A 108 6.17 -5.82 5.94
CA ASN A 108 5.81 -5.41 7.30
C ASN A 108 5.53 -3.90 7.36
N ASP A 109 6.35 -3.07 6.71
CA ASP A 109 6.07 -1.63 6.61
C ASP A 109 4.73 -1.34 5.92
N LEU A 110 4.39 -2.13 4.90
CA LEU A 110 3.10 -2.04 4.21
C LEU A 110 1.93 -2.44 5.11
N ILE A 111 2.09 -3.51 5.89
CA ILE A 111 1.06 -3.99 6.83
C ILE A 111 0.79 -2.93 7.91
N ASN A 112 1.85 -2.30 8.42
CA ASN A 112 1.78 -1.27 9.47
C ASN A 112 1.38 0.12 8.92
N LEU A 113 0.97 0.22 7.65
CA LEU A 113 0.60 1.49 7.05
C LEU A 113 -0.57 2.16 7.80
N LEU A 114 -1.51 1.37 8.28
CA LEU A 114 -2.72 1.83 8.97
C LEU A 114 -2.63 1.80 10.51
N ASP A 115 -1.50 1.37 11.07
CA ASP A 115 -1.29 1.24 12.53
C ASP A 115 -0.76 2.54 13.18
#